data_AF-A0A7W6EBC4-F1
#
_entry.id   AF-A0A7W6EBC4-F1
#
_cell.length_a   1.000
_cell.length_b   1.000
_cell.length_c   1.000
_cell.angle_alpha   90.00
_cell.angle_beta   90.00
_cell.angle_gamma   90.00
#
_symmetry.space_group_name_H-M   'P 1'
#
loop_
_entity.id
_entity.type
_entity.pdbx_description
1 polymer ?
#
loop_
_entity_poly.entity_id
_entity_poly.type
_entity_poly.pdbx_seq_one_letter_code
_entity_poly.pdbx_strand_id
1 'polypeptide(L)'
;MRTFSLIMDRLFRFFQRLIVTPFLFGWLILWLLLGAAFSTLVATPFIFAFFRENPGESAWHWVVFGPFMLIGIVLAYRDWLERSGAENFFGGFGRDSHGSARFAGKKELRTLEQADGLLIGRNPRTGK
;
A
#
# COMPACT_ATOMS: atom_id res chain seq x y z
N MET A 1 -38.03 7.52 -1.59
CA MET A 1 -37.19 6.36 -1.97
C MET A 1 -35.69 6.68 -1.99
N ARG A 2 -35.23 7.75 -2.66
CA ARG A 2 -33.79 8.15 -2.70
C ARG A 2 -33.13 8.37 -1.32
N THR A 3 -33.83 8.98 -0.36
CA THR A 3 -33.25 9.23 0.98
C THR A 3 -33.04 7.95 1.77
N PHE A 4 -33.98 7.00 1.65
CA PHE A 4 -33.90 5.70 2.30
C PHE A 4 -32.76 4.84 1.75
N SER A 5 -32.58 4.81 0.43
CA SER A 5 -31.45 4.11 -0.19
C SER A 5 -30.10 4.67 0.24
N LEU A 6 -29.96 6.00 0.37
CA LEU A 6 -28.73 6.63 0.84
C LEU A 6 -28.39 6.28 2.30
N ILE A 7 -29.39 6.21 3.18
CA ILE A 7 -29.20 5.83 4.58
C ILE A 7 -28.78 4.35 4.67
N MET A 8 -29.44 3.48 3.92
CA MET A 8 -29.08 2.05 3.86
C MET A 8 -27.69 1.83 3.27
N ASP A 9 -27.30 2.53 2.20
CA ASP A 9 -25.95 2.45 1.64
C ASP A 9 -24.87 2.93 2.62
N ARG A 10 -25.17 3.94 3.43
CA ARG A 10 -24.24 4.45 4.44
C ARG A 10 -24.08 3.44 5.58
N LEU A 11 -25.18 2.86 6.04
CA LEU A 11 -25.20 1.84 7.09
C LEU A 11 -24.47 0.55 6.64
N PHE A 12 -24.73 0.11 5.41
CA PHE A 12 -24.07 -1.05 4.82
C PHE A 12 -22.55 -0.85 4.73
N ARG A 13 -22.10 0.29 4.21
CA ARG A 13 -20.66 0.63 4.16
C ARG A 13 -20.03 0.73 5.54
N PHE A 14 -20.78 1.19 6.56
CA PHE A 14 -20.30 1.21 7.93
C PHE A 14 -20.02 -0.20 8.45
N PHE A 15 -20.98 -1.12 8.36
CA PHE A 15 -20.80 -2.50 8.80
C PHE A 15 -19.72 -3.24 8.00
N GLN A 16 -19.68 -3.04 6.68
CA GLN A 16 -18.64 -3.60 5.84
C GLN A 16 -17.25 -3.14 6.30
N ARG A 17 -17.07 -1.84 6.57
CA ARG A 17 -15.82 -1.29 7.11
C ARG A 17 -15.50 -1.86 8.48
N LEU A 18 -16.47 -1.95 9.37
CA LEU A 18 -16.27 -2.48 10.72
C LEU A 18 -15.75 -3.92 10.71
N ILE A 19 -16.27 -4.76 9.80
CA ILE A 19 -15.93 -6.19 9.74
C ILE A 19 -14.66 -6.46 8.92
N VAL A 20 -14.51 -5.82 7.76
CA VAL A 20 -13.40 -6.12 6.84
C VAL A 20 -12.09 -5.46 7.27
N THR A 21 -12.15 -4.28 7.92
CA THR A 21 -10.94 -3.57 8.39
C THR A 21 -10.04 -4.42 9.29
N PRO A 22 -10.52 -5.06 10.38
CA PRO A 22 -9.65 -5.88 11.23
C PRO A 22 -9.05 -7.07 10.47
N PHE A 23 -9.77 -7.65 9.50
CA PHE A 23 -9.22 -8.71 8.64
C PHE A 23 -8.08 -8.20 7.76
N LEU A 24 -8.27 -7.04 7.12
CA LEU A 24 -7.21 -6.40 6.32
C LEU A 24 -5.98 -6.05 7.16
N PHE A 25 -6.18 -5.54 8.38
CA PHE A 25 -5.08 -5.26 9.31
C PHE A 25 -4.37 -6.54 9.77
N GLY A 26 -5.11 -7.59 10.10
CA GLY A 26 -4.52 -8.89 10.46
C GLY A 26 -3.69 -9.47 9.31
N TRP A 27 -4.20 -9.39 8.09
CA TRP A 27 -3.47 -9.80 6.89
C TRP A 27 -2.23 -8.95 6.65
N LEU A 28 -2.32 -7.62 6.81
CA LEU A 28 -1.16 -6.74 6.70
C LEU A 28 -0.07 -7.15 7.68
N ILE A 29 -0.40 -7.31 8.97
CA ILE A 29 0.56 -7.71 10.01
C ILE A 29 1.23 -9.03 9.63
N LEU A 30 0.45 -10.01 9.21
CA LEU A 30 0.98 -11.29 8.74
C LEU A 30 1.97 -11.12 7.58
N TRP A 31 1.63 -10.32 6.56
CA TRP A 31 2.49 -10.08 5.41
C TRP A 31 3.79 -9.37 5.79
N LEU A 32 3.73 -8.35 6.64
CA LEU A 32 4.93 -7.65 7.11
C LEU A 32 5.85 -8.57 7.91
N LEU A 33 5.29 -9.40 8.79
CA LEU A 33 6.05 -10.39 9.55
C LEU A 33 6.72 -11.42 8.63
N LEU A 34 6.01 -11.91 7.61
CA LEU A 34 6.57 -12.83 6.62
C LEU A 34 7.69 -12.17 5.81
N GLY A 35 7.50 -10.92 5.36
CA GLY A 35 8.54 -10.17 4.63
C GLY A 35 9.80 -9.94 5.47
N ALA A 36 9.62 -9.57 6.74
CA ALA A 36 10.72 -9.42 7.69
C ALA A 36 11.43 -10.76 7.93
N ALA A 37 10.69 -11.84 8.22
CA ALA A 37 11.25 -13.17 8.49
C ALA A 37 11.97 -13.76 7.28
N PHE A 38 11.44 -13.61 6.07
CA PHE A 38 12.13 -14.02 4.86
C PHE A 38 13.45 -13.27 4.70
N SER A 39 13.45 -11.97 5.00
CA SER A 39 14.65 -11.14 4.87
C SER A 39 15.71 -11.42 5.92
N THR A 40 15.32 -11.83 7.13
CA THR A 40 16.30 -12.31 8.13
C THR A 40 16.95 -13.62 7.70
N LEU A 41 16.21 -14.53 7.06
CA LEU A 41 16.78 -15.75 6.48
C LEU A 41 17.81 -15.40 5.39
N VAL A 42 17.49 -14.45 4.51
CA VAL A 42 18.41 -13.97 3.47
C VAL A 42 19.64 -13.25 4.06
N ALA A 43 19.46 -12.52 5.16
CA ALA A 43 20.54 -11.78 5.82
C ALA A 43 21.51 -12.69 6.61
N THR A 44 21.04 -13.84 7.09
CA THR A 44 21.81 -14.80 7.90
C THR A 44 23.20 -15.16 7.33
N PRO A 45 23.36 -15.54 6.04
CA PRO A 45 24.69 -15.83 5.48
C PRO A 45 25.66 -14.63 5.53
N PHE A 46 25.14 -13.40 5.43
CA PHE A 46 25.96 -12.19 5.53
C PHE A 46 26.45 -11.95 6.96
N ILE A 47 25.66 -12.30 7.98
CA ILE A 47 26.11 -12.28 9.38
C ILE A 47 27.32 -13.19 9.56
N PHE A 48 27.21 -14.44 9.10
CA PHE A 48 28.33 -15.38 9.18
C PHE A 48 29.57 -14.88 8.42
N ALA A 49 29.37 -14.27 7.24
CA ALA A 49 30.47 -13.77 6.42
C ALA A 49 31.21 -12.58 7.05
N PHE A 50 30.48 -11.61 7.62
CA PHE A 50 31.07 -10.38 8.15
C PHE A 50 31.56 -10.50 9.59
N PHE A 51 30.80 -11.18 10.45
CA PHE A 51 31.05 -11.21 11.90
C PHE A 51 31.66 -12.52 12.37
N ARG A 52 31.50 -13.63 11.62
CA ARG A 52 31.92 -14.99 12.02
C ARG A 52 31.34 -15.46 13.35
N GLU A 53 30.20 -14.90 13.73
CA GLU A 53 29.45 -15.17 14.96
C GLU A 53 28.08 -15.76 14.59
N ASN A 54 27.37 -16.35 15.56
CA ASN A 54 26.00 -16.75 15.31
C ASN A 54 25.07 -15.53 15.30
N PRO A 55 24.02 -15.54 14.45
CA PRO A 55 22.98 -14.52 14.48
C PRO A 55 22.44 -14.24 15.89
N GLY A 56 22.40 -12.96 16.26
CA GLY A 56 21.89 -12.50 17.56
C GLY A 56 22.91 -12.42 18.70
N GLU A 57 24.16 -12.87 18.51
CA GLU A 57 25.20 -12.76 19.55
C GLU A 57 25.69 -11.32 19.77
N SER A 58 25.63 -10.49 18.73
CA SER A 58 26.05 -9.08 18.77
C SER A 58 24.95 -8.13 18.33
N ALA A 59 24.84 -6.99 19.02
CA ALA A 59 23.98 -5.89 18.60
C ALA A 59 24.39 -5.32 17.22
N TRP A 60 25.64 -5.50 16.81
CA TRP A 60 26.10 -5.04 15.50
C TRP A 60 25.48 -5.78 14.32
N HIS A 61 24.92 -6.97 14.55
CA HIS A 61 24.18 -7.71 13.53
C HIS A 61 22.99 -6.92 12.97
N TRP A 62 22.45 -5.95 13.71
CA TRP A 62 21.37 -5.08 13.24
C TRP A 62 21.75 -4.19 12.06
N VAL A 63 23.05 -3.92 11.84
CA VAL A 63 23.51 -3.18 10.65
C VAL A 63 23.25 -3.97 9.37
N VAL A 64 23.19 -5.31 9.47
CA VAL A 64 22.84 -6.19 8.35
C VAL A 64 21.36 -6.55 8.39
N PHE A 65 20.83 -6.99 9.54
CA PHE A 65 19.41 -7.36 9.64
C PHE A 65 18.47 -6.21 9.33
N GLY A 66 18.74 -5.01 9.85
CA GLY A 66 17.86 -3.84 9.71
C GLY A 66 17.56 -3.49 8.25
N PRO A 67 18.59 -3.26 7.39
CA PRO A 67 18.38 -2.96 5.98
C PRO A 67 17.63 -4.07 5.23
N PHE A 68 18.00 -5.34 5.43
CA PHE A 68 17.33 -6.46 4.77
C PHE A 68 15.86 -6.57 5.21
N MET A 69 15.59 -6.52 6.52
CA MET A 69 14.22 -6.53 7.04
C MET A 69 13.39 -5.36 6.51
N LEU A 70 13.97 -4.16 6.43
CA LEU A 70 13.28 -3.00 5.87
C LEU A 70 12.89 -3.24 4.41
N ILE A 71 13.80 -3.75 3.59
CA ILE A 71 13.52 -4.11 2.19
C ILE A 71 12.39 -5.14 2.13
N GLY A 72 12.47 -6.20 2.92
CA GLY A 72 11.43 -7.23 3.00
C GLY A 72 10.06 -6.70 3.38
N ILE A 73 10.00 -5.85 4.39
CA ILE A 73 8.78 -5.19 4.86
C ILE A 73 8.19 -4.32 3.76
N VAL A 74 9.01 -3.54 3.06
CA VAL A 74 8.56 -2.68 1.95
C VAL A 74 8.00 -3.51 0.79
N LEU A 75 8.70 -4.57 0.41
CA LEU A 75 8.25 -5.47 -0.66
C LEU A 75 6.97 -6.21 -0.28
N ALA A 76 6.90 -6.75 0.94
CA ALA A 76 5.70 -7.40 1.44
C ALA A 76 4.51 -6.44 1.56
N TYR A 77 4.74 -5.21 2.01
CA TYR A 77 3.71 -4.18 2.02
C TYR A 77 3.18 -3.90 0.62
N ARG A 78 4.07 -3.79 -0.37
CA ARG A 78 3.69 -3.53 -1.75
C ARG A 78 2.89 -4.69 -2.35
N ASP A 79 3.33 -5.93 -2.15
CA ASP A 79 2.61 -7.13 -2.59
C ASP A 79 1.25 -7.26 -1.87
N TRP A 80 1.19 -6.95 -0.57
CA TRP A 80 -0.06 -6.93 0.18
C TRP A 80 -1.05 -5.91 -0.39
N LEU A 81 -0.60 -4.69 -0.73
CA LEU A 81 -1.47 -3.68 -1.35
C LEU A 81 -2.07 -4.18 -2.66
N GLU A 82 -1.25 -4.82 -3.50
CA GLU A 82 -1.66 -5.35 -4.81
C GLU A 82 -2.64 -6.52 -4.68
N ARG A 83 -2.49 -7.39 -3.67
CA ARG A 83 -3.38 -8.55 -3.47
C ARG A 83 -4.65 -8.26 -2.68
N SER A 84 -4.57 -7.36 -1.70
CA SER A 84 -5.67 -7.14 -0.75
C SER A 84 -6.76 -6.22 -1.29
N GLY A 85 -6.47 -5.41 -2.32
CA GLY A 85 -7.38 -4.37 -2.78
C GLY A 85 -7.64 -3.29 -1.72
N ALA A 86 -6.79 -3.19 -0.70
CA ALA A 86 -6.94 -2.24 0.40
C ALA A 86 -6.98 -0.79 -0.09
N GLU A 87 -6.24 -0.46 -1.16
CA GLU A 87 -6.32 0.86 -1.80
C GLU A 87 -7.76 1.16 -2.21
N ASN A 88 -8.45 0.25 -2.91
CA ASN A 88 -9.84 0.45 -3.32
C ASN A 88 -10.81 0.49 -2.13
N PHE A 89 -10.57 -0.33 -1.11
CA PHE A 89 -11.43 -0.44 0.06
C PHE A 89 -11.44 0.84 0.92
N PHE A 90 -10.27 1.44 1.13
CA PHE A 90 -10.12 2.66 1.91
C PHE A 90 -10.32 3.95 1.10
N GLY A 91 -10.48 3.87 -0.22
CA GLY A 91 -10.80 5.01 -1.08
C GLY A 91 -9.60 5.66 -1.77
N GLY A 92 -8.64 4.84 -2.19
CA GLY A 92 -7.50 5.16 -3.04
C GLY A 92 -6.37 5.87 -2.30
N PHE A 93 -5.25 5.19 -2.10
CA PHE A 93 -3.95 5.86 -1.89
C PHE A 93 -3.46 6.46 -3.24
N GLY A 94 -4.30 7.28 -3.88
CA GLY A 94 -3.94 8.18 -4.98
C GLY A 94 -3.26 7.59 -6.23
N ARG A 95 -3.53 6.33 -6.61
CA ARG A 95 -2.80 5.67 -7.72
C ARG A 95 -3.55 5.43 -9.02
N ASP A 96 -4.88 5.60 -9.07
CA ASP A 96 -5.64 5.42 -10.32
C ASP A 96 -5.68 6.73 -11.13
N SER A 97 -4.50 7.19 -11.54
CA SER A 97 -4.39 8.19 -12.58
C SER A 97 -4.66 7.52 -13.93
N HIS A 98 -5.92 7.43 -14.34
CA HIS A 98 -6.29 6.90 -15.66
C HIS A 98 -5.81 7.77 -16.83
N GLY A 99 -5.04 8.84 -16.60
CA GLY A 99 -4.50 9.73 -17.64
C GLY A 99 -5.53 10.50 -18.45
N SER A 100 -6.80 10.12 -18.37
CA SER A 100 -7.87 10.59 -19.21
C SER A 100 -8.69 11.61 -18.44
N ALA A 101 -8.80 12.81 -19.03
CA ALA A 101 -9.51 13.95 -18.44
C ALA A 101 -10.99 13.66 -18.17
N ARG A 102 -11.55 12.67 -18.87
CA ARG A 102 -12.95 12.24 -18.76
C ARG A 102 -13.21 11.30 -17.58
N PHE A 103 -12.19 10.61 -17.09
CA PHE A 103 -12.32 9.62 -16.02
C PHE A 103 -11.56 10.01 -14.75
N ALA A 104 -10.71 11.04 -14.81
CA ALA A 104 -9.99 11.58 -13.67
C ALA A 104 -10.86 12.46 -12.76
N GLY A 105 -10.74 12.25 -11.44
CA GLY A 105 -11.38 13.08 -10.41
C GLY A 105 -10.77 14.47 -10.28
N LYS A 106 -11.39 15.37 -9.47
CA LYS A 106 -10.90 16.78 -9.29
C LYS A 106 -9.43 16.85 -8.87
N LYS A 107 -9.01 15.98 -7.96
CA LYS A 107 -7.65 15.97 -7.39
C LYS A 107 -6.64 15.42 -8.40
N GLU A 108 -7.04 14.40 -9.16
CA GLU A 108 -6.24 13.79 -10.24
C GLU A 108 -6.07 14.72 -11.42
N LEU A 109 -7.13 15.41 -11.88
CA LEU A 109 -7.05 16.43 -12.94
C LEU A 109 -6.03 17.51 -12.58
N ARG A 110 -6.00 17.96 -11.32
CA ARG A 110 -5.07 19.00 -10.85
C ARG A 110 -3.62 18.49 -10.84
N THR A 111 -3.40 17.24 -10.46
CA THR A 111 -2.06 16.63 -10.49
C THR A 111 -1.61 16.36 -11.92
N LEU A 112 -2.51 15.90 -12.80
CA LEU A 112 -2.25 15.61 -14.21
C LEU A 112 -1.97 16.88 -15.03
N GLU A 113 -2.71 17.98 -14.79
CA GLU A 113 -2.43 19.30 -15.39
C GLU A 113 -1.06 19.85 -14.98
N GLN A 114 -0.53 19.46 -13.82
CA GLN A 114 0.76 19.94 -13.31
C GLN A 114 1.95 19.05 -13.73
N ALA A 115 1.73 17.76 -13.96
CA ALA A 115 2.82 16.79 -14.13
C ALA A 115 3.35 16.71 -15.57
N ASP A 116 2.48 16.75 -16.59
CA ASP A 116 2.88 16.83 -18.02
C ASP A 116 1.67 16.97 -18.99
N GLY A 117 0.47 17.22 -18.46
CA GLY A 117 -0.77 17.27 -19.24
C GLY A 117 -1.54 15.95 -19.22
N LEU A 118 -2.77 16.01 -19.75
CA LEU A 118 -3.70 14.90 -19.76
C LEU A 118 -3.35 13.95 -20.91
N LEU A 119 -3.17 12.65 -20.62
CA LEU A 119 -2.89 11.62 -21.63
C LEU A 119 -4.02 11.51 -22.67
N ILE A 120 -5.29 11.76 -22.28
CA ILE A 120 -6.43 11.76 -23.20
C ILE A 120 -7.44 12.87 -22.85
N GLY A 121 -7.60 13.83 -23.77
CA GLY A 121 -8.61 14.88 -23.72
C GLY A 121 -8.22 16.12 -22.91
N ARG A 122 -9.05 17.16 -22.99
CA ARG A 122 -8.90 18.39 -22.20
C ARG A 122 -9.74 18.28 -20.93
N ASN A 123 -9.30 18.91 -19.86
CA ASN A 123 -10.03 19.01 -18.62
C ASN A 123 -11.43 19.58 -18.91
N PRO A 124 -12.52 18.83 -18.63
CA PRO A 124 -13.86 19.23 -19.00
C PRO A 124 -14.36 20.48 -18.24
N ARG A 125 -13.67 20.91 -17.18
CA ARG A 125 -14.03 22.12 -16.41
C ARG A 125 -13.24 23.36 -16.78
N THR A 126 -11.97 23.22 -17.13
CA THR A 126 -11.07 24.34 -17.43
C THR A 126 -10.80 24.48 -18.93
N GLY A 127 -11.06 23.44 -19.71
CA GLY A 127 -10.82 23.41 -21.15
C GLY A 127 -9.34 23.32 -21.54
N LYS A 128 -8.44 23.14 -20.57
CA LYS A 128 -7.01 22.92 -20.77
C LYS A 128 -6.71 21.44 -20.94
#